data_AF-A0A7V6U8Z7-F1
#
_entry.id   AF-A0A7V6U8Z7-F1
#
_cell.length_a   1.000
_cell.length_b   1.000
_cell.length_c   1.000
_cell.angle_alpha   90.00
_cell.angle_beta   90.00
_cell.angle_gamma   90.00
#
_symmetry.space_group_name_H-M   'P 1'
#
loop_
_entity.id
_entity.type
_entity.pdbx_description
1 polymer ?
#
loop_
_entity_poly.entity_id
_entity_poly.type
_entity_poly.pdbx_seq_one_letter_code
_entity_poly.pdbx_strand_id
1 'polypeptide(L)'
;MNSISKTIDLEKIRVPILTIFILKDEERYMAKCVELDLVTEMDTPEEALKAIVEMIKEYSEDYKKREELFIKSPNRRHHKPYVEEVLKCKDLWDIYQLIKVQYGYIYL
;
A
#
# COMPACT_ATOMS: atom_id res chain seq x y z
N MET A 1 35.75 22.63 -0.80
CA MET A 1 34.28 22.82 -0.94
C MET A 1 33.82 21.85 -2.01
N ASN A 2 33.27 20.69 -1.61
CA ASN A 2 32.80 19.67 -2.54
C ASN A 2 31.27 19.70 -2.55
N SER A 3 30.71 20.34 -3.57
CA SER A 3 29.28 20.38 -3.87
C SER A 3 28.85 19.01 -4.36
N ILE A 4 28.24 18.22 -3.48
CA ILE A 4 27.62 16.94 -3.82
C ILE A 4 26.28 17.25 -4.50
N SER A 5 26.29 17.34 -5.83
CA SER A 5 25.08 17.15 -6.62
C SER A 5 24.71 15.67 -6.52
N LYS A 6 23.84 15.31 -5.57
CA LYS A 6 23.15 14.02 -5.56
C LYS A 6 22.17 14.02 -6.73
N THR A 7 22.63 13.61 -7.90
CA THR A 7 21.74 13.27 -9.01
C THR A 7 20.85 12.13 -8.54
N ILE A 8 19.55 12.37 -8.41
CA ILE A 8 18.56 11.34 -8.12
C ILE A 8 18.56 10.40 -9.33
N ASP A 9 18.87 9.13 -9.09
CA ASP A 9 18.83 8.08 -10.11
C ASP A 9 17.36 7.79 -10.45
N LEU A 10 16.85 8.48 -11.46
CA LEU A 10 15.45 8.42 -11.89
C LEU A 10 15.05 6.99 -12.33
N GLU A 11 16.01 6.15 -12.72
CA GLU A 11 15.77 4.74 -13.08
C GLU A 11 15.39 3.88 -11.87
N LYS A 12 15.64 4.35 -10.64
CA LYS A 12 15.22 3.67 -9.39
C LYS A 12 13.87 4.13 -8.86
N ILE A 13 13.25 5.14 -9.49
CA ILE A 13 11.93 5.61 -9.06
C ILE A 13 10.89 4.62 -9.56
N ARG A 14 10.35 3.82 -8.63
CA ARG A 14 9.19 2.98 -8.91
C ARG A 14 7.97 3.87 -9.06
N VAL A 15 7.22 3.68 -10.14
CA VAL A 15 5.91 4.32 -10.31
C VAL A 15 4.95 3.68 -9.31
N PRO A 16 4.30 4.45 -8.43
CA PRO A 16 3.32 3.90 -7.51
C PRO A 16 2.18 3.19 -8.25
N ILE A 17 1.82 2.00 -7.78
CA ILE A 17 0.74 1.16 -8.33
C ILE A 17 -0.42 0.98 -7.35
N LEU A 18 -0.24 1.38 -6.09
CA LEU A 18 -1.25 1.33 -5.05
C LEU A 18 -1.56 2.75 -4.55
N THR A 19 -2.82 3.01 -4.26
CA THR A 19 -3.30 4.29 -3.72
C THR A 19 -3.80 4.08 -2.31
N ILE A 20 -3.16 4.76 -1.35
CA ILE A 20 -3.55 4.76 0.06
C ILE A 20 -4.23 6.08 0.38
N PHE A 21 -5.49 6.03 0.79
CA PHE A 21 -6.17 7.15 1.41
C PHE A 21 -6.02 7.08 2.92
N ILE A 22 -5.47 8.12 3.53
CA ILE A 22 -5.52 8.35 4.97
C ILE A 22 -6.65 9.35 5.22
N LEU A 23 -7.73 8.87 5.84
CA LEU A 23 -8.94 9.63 6.09
C LEU A 23 -9.07 9.86 7.60
N LYS A 24 -9.20 11.12 8.01
CA LYS A 24 -9.49 11.46 9.40
C LYS A 24 -10.99 11.35 9.68
N ASP A 25 -11.32 10.69 10.78
CA ASP A 25 -12.66 10.59 11.37
C ASP A 25 -12.57 10.88 12.87
N GLU A 26 -13.02 12.06 13.30
CA GLU A 26 -12.83 12.58 14.66
C GLU A 26 -11.37 12.46 15.18
N GLU A 27 -11.11 11.56 16.12
CA GLU A 27 -9.79 11.29 16.73
C GLU A 27 -9.08 10.07 16.11
N ARG A 28 -9.67 9.44 15.10
CA ARG A 28 -9.20 8.21 14.46
C ARG A 28 -8.79 8.46 13.01
N TYR A 29 -7.92 7.60 12.49
CA TYR A 29 -7.43 7.66 11.12
C TYR A 29 -7.61 6.32 10.43
N MET A 30 -8.36 6.33 9.34
CA MET A 30 -8.58 5.18 8.47
C MET A 30 -7.58 5.19 7.32
N ALA A 31 -6.89 4.07 7.08
CA ALA A 31 -6.07 3.90 5.90
C ALA A 31 -6.74 2.90 4.94
N LYS A 32 -7.07 3.33 3.72
CA LYS A 32 -7.69 2.51 2.68
C LYS A 32 -6.77 2.32 1.48
N CYS A 33 -6.48 1.07 1.13
CA CYS A 33 -5.86 0.72 -0.16
C CYS A 33 -6.96 0.40 -1.17
N VAL A 34 -7.07 1.21 -2.22
CA VAL A 34 -8.18 1.14 -3.19
C VAL A 34 -8.11 -0.14 -4.02
N GLU A 35 -6.94 -0.45 -4.55
CA GLU A 35 -6.72 -1.51 -5.53
C GLU A 35 -6.83 -2.92 -4.92
N LEU A 36 -6.65 -3.03 -3.60
CA LEU A 36 -6.74 -4.30 -2.87
C LEU A 36 -8.00 -4.41 -1.98
N ASP A 37 -8.83 -3.36 -1.96
CA ASP A 37 -10.01 -3.23 -1.09
C ASP A 37 -9.71 -3.56 0.37
N LEU A 38 -8.62 -2.96 0.88
CA LEU A 38 -8.10 -3.17 2.22
C LEU A 38 -8.28 -1.91 3.05
N VAL A 39 -8.60 -2.07 4.33
CA VAL A 39 -8.79 -0.95 5.27
C VAL A 39 -8.24 -1.27 6.66
N THR A 40 -7.56 -0.30 7.27
CA THR A 40 -7.16 -0.32 8.69
C THR A 40 -7.60 0.97 9.38
N GLU A 41 -7.64 0.97 10.70
CA GLU A 41 -7.98 2.12 11.53
C GLU A 41 -7.01 2.18 12.72
N MET A 42 -6.42 3.35 12.97
CA MET A 42 -5.49 3.59 14.08
C MET A 42 -5.70 4.99 14.69
N ASP A 43 -5.00 5.27 15.79
CA ASP A 43 -5.09 6.54 16.51
C ASP A 43 -4.30 7.68 15.85
N THR A 44 -3.31 7.35 15.02
CA THR A 44 -2.49 8.32 14.29
C THR A 44 -2.40 7.99 12.79
N PRO A 45 -2.20 8.99 11.91
CA PRO A 45 -2.05 8.74 10.48
C PRO A 45 -0.81 7.90 10.14
N GLU A 46 0.27 8.02 10.91
CA GLU A 46 1.49 7.22 10.77
C GLU A 46 1.24 5.75 11.11
N GLU A 47 0.53 5.48 12.20
CA GLU A 47 0.16 4.11 12.57
C GLU A 47 -0.81 3.51 11.56
N ALA A 48 -1.79 4.28 11.08
CA ALA A 48 -2.73 3.82 10.06
C ALA A 48 -2.00 3.43 8.77
N LEU A 49 -1.05 4.28 8.33
CA LEU A 49 -0.22 4.03 7.16
C LEU A 49 0.67 2.79 7.35
N LYS A 50 1.31 2.63 8.51
CA LYS A 50 2.12 1.44 8.80
C LYS A 50 1.26 0.18 8.80
N ALA A 51 0.11 0.22 9.46
CA ALA A 51 -0.80 -0.90 9.58
C ALA A 51 -1.33 -1.37 8.21
N ILE A 52 -1.69 -0.44 7.31
CA ILE A 52 -2.15 -0.82 5.97
C ILE A 52 -1.03 -1.44 5.15
N VAL A 53 0.22 -0.96 5.28
CA VAL A 53 1.38 -1.54 4.58
C VAL A 53 1.70 -2.96 5.08
N GLU A 54 1.63 -3.18 6.39
CA GLU A 54 1.75 -4.52 6.98
C GLU A 54 0.61 -5.45 6.50
N MET A 55 -0.63 -4.96 6.51
CA MET A 55 -1.77 -5.73 6.03
C MET A 55 -1.70 -6.03 4.51
N ILE A 56 -1.17 -5.13 3.68
CA ILE A 56 -0.93 -5.37 2.25
C ILE A 56 0.04 -6.54 2.06
N LYS A 57 1.12 -6.58 2.85
CA LYS A 57 2.08 -7.69 2.82
C LYS A 57 1.40 -9.00 3.22
N GLU A 58 0.74 -9.03 4.37
CA GLU A 58 0.05 -10.23 4.87
C GLU A 58 -1.02 -10.74 3.90
N TYR A 59 -1.82 -9.82 3.35
CA TYR A 59 -2.82 -10.12 2.34
C TYR A 59 -2.18 -10.73 1.09
N SER A 60 -1.05 -10.20 0.62
CA SER A 60 -0.37 -10.70 -0.59
C SER A 60 0.21 -12.10 -0.37
N GLU A 61 0.78 -12.36 0.81
CA GLU A 61 1.25 -13.69 1.19
C GLU A 61 0.09 -14.70 1.30
N ASP A 62 -1.03 -14.29 1.88
CA ASP A 62 -2.24 -15.12 1.98
C ASP A 62 -2.88 -15.36 0.62
N TYR A 63 -2.92 -14.33 -0.24
CA TYR A 63 -3.39 -14.43 -1.60
C TYR A 63 -2.61 -15.50 -2.35
N LYS A 64 -1.27 -15.51 -2.20
CA LYS A 64 -0.42 -16.51 -2.85
C LYS A 64 -0.70 -17.93 -2.37
N LYS A 65 -0.87 -18.11 -1.05
CA LYS A 65 -1.19 -19.43 -0.45
C LYS A 65 -2.52 -19.99 -0.94
N ARG A 66 -3.47 -19.11 -1.28
CA ARG A 66 -4.84 -19.46 -1.70
C ARG A 66 -5.17 -18.96 -3.11
N GLU A 67 -4.18 -18.88 -3.98
CA GLU A 67 -4.29 -18.19 -5.28
C GLU A 67 -5.43 -18.77 -6.14
N GLU A 68 -5.58 -20.11 -6.15
CA GLU A 68 -6.63 -20.78 -6.92
C GLU A 68 -8.05 -20.40 -6.49
N LEU A 69 -8.24 -20.04 -5.21
CA LEU A 69 -9.52 -19.58 -4.68
C LEU A 69 -9.75 -18.12 -5.08
N PHE A 70 -8.76 -17.26 -4.88
CA PHE A 70 -8.93 -15.83 -5.10
C PHE A 70 -8.99 -15.43 -6.57
N ILE A 71 -8.30 -16.13 -7.47
CA ILE A 71 -8.38 -15.87 -8.91
C ILE A 71 -9.76 -16.21 -9.49
N LYS A 72 -10.56 -17.02 -8.80
CA LYS A 72 -11.95 -17.34 -9.17
C LYS A 72 -12.96 -16.37 -8.57
N SER A 73 -12.56 -15.54 -7.59
CA SER A 73 -13.44 -14.58 -6.95
C SER A 73 -13.59 -13.31 -7.81
N PRO A 74 -14.81 -12.91 -8.21
CA PRO A 74 -15.02 -11.70 -9.02
C PRO A 74 -14.40 -10.44 -8.42
N ASN A 75 -14.49 -10.30 -7.09
CA ASN A 75 -14.02 -9.13 -6.35
C ASN A 75 -12.53 -9.19 -5.99
N ARG A 76 -11.80 -10.28 -6.30
CA ARG A 76 -10.38 -10.42 -5.91
C ARG A 76 -9.47 -10.87 -7.04
N ARG A 77 -10.01 -11.43 -8.12
CA ARG A 77 -9.22 -11.86 -9.28
C ARG A 77 -8.33 -10.73 -9.83
N HIS A 78 -8.84 -9.50 -9.80
CA HIS A 78 -8.14 -8.34 -10.31
C HIS A 78 -7.01 -7.83 -9.40
N HIS A 79 -6.87 -8.38 -8.18
CA HIS A 79 -5.80 -8.00 -7.24
C HIS A 79 -4.45 -8.63 -7.61
N LYS A 80 -4.46 -9.70 -8.42
CA LYS A 80 -3.27 -10.51 -8.73
C LYS A 80 -2.05 -9.69 -9.20
N PRO A 81 -2.16 -8.73 -10.15
CA PRO A 81 -1.01 -7.96 -10.60
C PRO A 81 -0.34 -7.16 -9.47
N TYR A 82 -1.13 -6.58 -8.57
CA TYR A 82 -0.62 -5.83 -7.43
C TYR A 82 0.05 -6.74 -6.40
N VAL A 83 -0.59 -7.89 -6.11
CA VAL A 83 -0.03 -8.92 -5.22
C VAL A 83 1.32 -9.41 -5.73
N GLU A 84 1.46 -9.65 -7.04
CA GLU A 84 2.72 -10.09 -7.64
C GLU A 84 3.85 -9.07 -7.49
N GLU A 85 3.56 -7.76 -7.59
CA GLU A 85 4.56 -6.72 -7.34
C GLU A 85 4.93 -6.59 -5.85
N VAL A 86 3.95 -6.72 -4.95
CA VAL A 86 4.19 -6.73 -3.51
C VAL A 86 5.06 -7.93 -3.10
N LEU A 87 4.81 -9.12 -3.67
CA LEU A 87 5.61 -10.33 -3.38
C LEU A 87 7.07 -10.24 -3.86
N LYS A 88 7.42 -9.29 -4.75
CA LYS A 88 8.82 -9.03 -5.14
C LYS A 88 9.56 -8.15 -4.15
N CYS A 89 8.85 -7.51 -3.22
CA CYS A 89 9.42 -6.63 -2.20
C CYS A 89 10.14 -7.43 -1.12
N LYS A 90 11.31 -6.97 -0.68
CA LYS A 90 12.15 -7.65 0.33
C LYS A 90 11.76 -7.25 1.76
N ASP A 91 11.28 -6.03 1.92
CA ASP A 91 10.88 -5.45 3.19
C ASP A 91 9.70 -4.49 3.01
N LEU A 92 9.26 -3.85 4.11
CA LEU A 92 8.18 -2.87 4.04
C LEU A 92 8.60 -1.61 3.27
N TRP A 93 9.90 -1.27 3.24
CA TRP A 93 10.39 -0.10 2.53
C TRP A 93 10.18 -0.21 1.03
N ASP A 94 10.39 -1.40 0.46
CA ASP A 94 10.07 -1.68 -0.93
C ASP A 94 8.57 -1.48 -1.25
N ILE A 95 7.68 -1.82 -0.30
CA ILE A 95 6.22 -1.62 -0.45
C ILE A 95 5.87 -0.13 -0.36
N TYR A 96 6.52 0.64 0.52
CA TYR A 96 6.36 2.10 0.57
C TYR A 96 6.68 2.78 -0.78
N GLN A 97 7.56 2.21 -1.60
CA GLN A 97 7.87 2.72 -2.94
C GLN A 97 6.79 2.37 -3.98
N LEU A 98 5.87 1.46 -3.67
CA LEU A 98 4.75 1.08 -4.54
C LEU A 98 3.49 1.89 -4.28
N ILE A 99 3.44 2.68 -3.20
CA ILE A 99 2.24 3.40 -2.78
C ILE A 99 2.30 4.90 -3.07
N LYS A 100 1.15 5.48 -3.39
CA LYS A 100 0.88 6.91 -3.36
C LYS A 100 -0.06 7.18 -2.19
N VAL A 101 0.31 8.08 -1.29
CA VAL A 101 -0.52 8.46 -0.14
C VAL A 101 -1.31 9.73 -0.46
N GLN A 102 -2.59 9.74 -0.14
CA GLN A 102 -3.47 10.90 -0.23
C GLN A 102 -4.19 11.08 1.09
N TYR A 103 -4.28 12.33 1.56
CA TYR A 103 -4.96 12.66 2.82
C TYR A 103 -6.33 13.27 2.54
N GLY A 104 -7.30 12.95 3.39
CA GLY A 104 -8.66 13.46 3.29
C GLY A 104 -9.40 13.43 4.62
N TYR A 105 -10.66 13.84 4.55
CA TYR A 105 -11.60 13.84 5.67
C TYR A 105 -12.86 13.11 5.25
N ILE A 106 -13.48 12.40 6.18
CA ILE A 106 -14.83 11.87 6.00
C ILE A 106 -15.79 12.95 6.50
N TYR A 107 -16.60 13.49 5.60
CA TYR A 107 -17.73 14.35 5.95
C TYR A 107 -19.00 13.53 5.72
N LEU A 108 -19.71 13.21 6.81
CA LEU A 108 -21.03 12.57 6.77
C LEU A 108 -22.13 13.64 6.85
#